data_AF-A0A1E3WIY5-F1
#
_entry.id   AF-A0A1E3WIY5-F1
#
_cell.length_a   1.000
_cell.length_b   1.000
_cell.length_c   1.000
_cell.angle_alpha   90.00
_cell.angle_beta   90.00
_cell.angle_gamma   90.00
#
_symmetry.space_group_name_H-M   'P 1'
#
loop_
_entity.id
_entity.type
_entity.pdbx_description
1 polymer ?
#
loop_
_entity_poly.entity_id
_entity_poly.type
_entity_poly.pdbx_seq_one_letter_code
_entity_poly.pdbx_strand_id
1 'polypeptide(L)'
;MNKIFIELQRASGLSNSACGHYLGLSEGAVRDRRRGVFEPKRSELIALAIVGSSAESMAKKIISSHCDHFFNAEGVCRVCRLDTEKPEPLNCTDCN
;
A
#
# COMPACT_ATOMS: atom_id res chain seq x y z
N MET A 1 1.48 -20.11 -10.34
CA MET A 1 1.40 -18.84 -9.57
C MET A 1 0.95 -17.63 -10.39
N ASN A 2 1.37 -17.49 -11.66
CA ASN A 2 1.03 -16.34 -12.52
C ASN A 2 -0.47 -16.10 -12.71
N LYS A 3 -1.28 -17.16 -12.85
CA LYS A 3 -2.75 -17.04 -12.92
C LYS A 3 -3.33 -16.37 -11.67
N ILE A 4 -2.85 -16.75 -10.49
CA ILE A 4 -3.28 -16.15 -9.21
C ILE A 4 -2.91 -14.66 -9.19
N PHE A 5 -1.71 -14.29 -9.63
CA PHE A 5 -1.30 -12.89 -9.73
C PHE A 5 -2.22 -12.06 -10.63
N ILE A 6 -2.61 -12.60 -11.79
CA ILE A 6 -3.52 -11.91 -12.73
C ILE A 6 -4.89 -11.67 -12.07
N GLU A 7 -5.45 -12.69 -11.41
CA GLU A 7 -6.75 -12.60 -10.76
C GLU A 7 -6.72 -11.64 -9.56
N LEU A 8 -5.69 -11.69 -8.73
CA LEU A 8 -5.53 -10.75 -7.61
C LEU A 8 -5.34 -9.30 -8.10
N GLN A 9 -4.55 -9.08 -9.16
CA GLN A 9 -4.42 -7.75 -9.75
C GLN A 9 -5.77 -7.24 -10.28
N ARG A 10 -6.56 -8.09 -10.95
CA ARG A 10 -7.90 -7.72 -11.42
C ARG A 10 -8.82 -7.37 -10.26
N ALA A 11 -8.85 -8.20 -9.22
CA ALA A 11 -9.67 -7.98 -8.03
C ALA A 11 -9.30 -6.67 -7.31
N SER A 12 -8.01 -6.30 -7.30
CA SER A 12 -7.54 -5.02 -6.74
C SER A 12 -7.90 -3.79 -7.59
N GLY A 13 -8.37 -3.97 -8.83
CA GLY A 13 -8.65 -2.87 -9.76
C GLY A 13 -7.42 -2.12 -10.28
N LEU A 14 -6.21 -2.58 -9.96
CA LEU A 14 -4.97 -1.87 -10.32
C LEU A 14 -4.57 -2.11 -11.78
N SER A 15 -4.31 -1.01 -12.51
CA SER A 15 -3.62 -1.05 -13.80
C SER A 15 -2.20 -1.62 -13.64
N ASN A 16 -1.53 -1.99 -14.75
CA ASN A 16 -0.16 -2.51 -14.66
C ASN A 16 0.81 -1.50 -14.02
N SER A 17 0.64 -0.21 -14.34
CA SER A 17 1.45 0.85 -13.77
C SER A 17 1.18 1.01 -12.27
N ALA A 18 -0.09 1.11 -11.86
CA ALA A 18 -0.46 1.23 -10.45
C ALA A 18 -0.06 0.01 -9.61
N CYS A 19 -0.22 -1.19 -10.16
CA CYS A 19 0.26 -2.44 -9.57
C CYS A 19 1.79 -2.43 -9.40
N GLY A 20 2.52 -1.94 -10.40
CA GLY A 20 3.97 -1.76 -10.33
C GLY A 20 4.36 -0.83 -9.19
N HIS A 21 3.77 0.36 -9.13
CA HIS A 21 4.00 1.31 -8.04
C HIS A 21 3.70 0.71 -6.66
N TYR A 22 2.58 0.01 -6.51
CA TYR A 22 2.19 -0.62 -5.26
C TYR A 22 3.17 -1.71 -4.80
N LEU A 23 3.67 -2.51 -5.74
CA LEU A 23 4.58 -3.63 -5.47
C LEU A 23 6.06 -3.24 -5.48
N GLY A 24 6.41 -2.00 -5.79
CA GLY A 24 7.81 -1.58 -5.99
C GLY A 24 8.46 -2.22 -7.22
N LEU A 25 7.69 -2.43 -8.29
CA LEU A 25 8.12 -3.04 -9.54
C LEU A 25 7.95 -2.06 -10.71
N SER A 26 8.73 -2.24 -11.77
CA SER A 26 8.46 -1.55 -13.04
C SER A 26 7.20 -2.12 -13.72
N GLU A 27 6.52 -1.32 -14.54
CA GLU A 27 5.35 -1.80 -15.29
C GLU A 27 5.68 -3.01 -16.18
N GLY A 28 6.88 -3.01 -16.80
CA GLY A 28 7.37 -4.13 -17.60
C GLY A 28 7.44 -5.42 -16.77
N ALA A 29 7.97 -5.34 -15.56
CA ALA A 29 8.06 -6.49 -14.66
C ALA A 29 6.68 -7.05 -14.24
N VAL A 30 5.66 -6.19 -14.15
CA VAL A 30 4.26 -6.63 -13.96
C VAL A 30 3.75 -7.36 -15.20
N ARG A 31 3.98 -6.81 -16.40
CA ARG A 31 3.59 -7.45 -17.67
C ARG A 31 4.25 -8.82 -17.84
N ASP A 32 5.51 -8.96 -17.45
CA ASP A 32 6.24 -10.24 -17.54
C ASP A 32 5.65 -11.30 -16.62
N ARG A 33 5.24 -10.94 -15.39
CA ARG A 33 4.50 -11.82 -14.48
C ARG A 33 3.15 -12.24 -15.08
N ARG A 34 2.42 -11.30 -15.67
CA ARG A 34 1.13 -11.61 -16.34
C ARG A 34 1.31 -12.52 -17.55
N ARG A 35 2.42 -12.41 -18.27
CA ARG A 35 2.76 -13.25 -19.43
C ARG A 35 3.33 -14.61 -19.05
N GLY A 36 3.68 -14.83 -17.79
CA GLY A 36 4.30 -16.08 -17.34
C GLY A 36 5.81 -16.16 -17.56
N VAL A 37 6.47 -15.04 -17.89
CA VAL A 37 7.92 -14.99 -18.12
C VAL A 37 8.68 -15.11 -16.80
N PHE A 38 8.19 -14.44 -15.75
CA PHE A 38 8.73 -14.53 -14.40
C PHE A 38 7.65 -14.96 -13.42
N GLU A 39 8.02 -15.80 -12.46
CA GLU A 39 7.11 -16.20 -11.40
C GLU A 39 6.92 -15.07 -10.37
N PRO A 40 5.69 -14.70 -10.00
CA PRO A 40 5.44 -13.71 -8.96
C PRO A 40 5.89 -14.24 -7.60
N LYS A 41 6.50 -13.37 -6.80
CA LYS A 41 6.92 -13.70 -5.43
C LYS A 41 5.71 -13.88 -4.54
N ARG A 42 5.84 -14.72 -3.51
CA ARG A 42 4.78 -14.90 -2.50
C ARG A 42 4.37 -13.58 -1.83
N SER A 43 5.32 -12.70 -1.56
CA SER A 43 5.06 -11.37 -1.00
C SER A 43 4.21 -10.49 -1.93
N GLU A 44 4.40 -10.58 -3.24
CA GLU A 44 3.61 -9.83 -4.23
C GLU A 44 2.15 -10.30 -4.25
N LEU A 45 1.93 -11.63 -4.15
CA LEU A 45 0.59 -12.20 -4.07
C LEU A 45 -0.11 -11.80 -2.77
N ILE A 46 0.59 -11.87 -1.64
CA ILE A 46 0.04 -11.44 -0.35
C ILE A 46 -0.33 -9.95 -0.40
N ALA A 47 0.57 -9.11 -0.91
CA ALA A 47 0.33 -7.69 -1.05
C ALA A 47 -0.91 -7.41 -1.90
N LEU A 48 -1.05 -8.03 -3.08
CA LEU A 48 -2.25 -7.85 -3.91
C LEU A 48 -3.53 -8.40 -3.26
N ALA A 49 -3.44 -9.48 -2.50
CA ALA A 49 -4.60 -10.07 -1.81
C ALA A 49 -5.13 -9.19 -0.67
N ILE A 50 -4.30 -8.31 -0.10
CA ILE A 50 -4.73 -7.40 0.97
C ILE A 50 -5.16 -6.02 0.46
N VAL A 51 -4.85 -5.64 -0.79
CA VAL A 51 -5.26 -4.34 -1.35
C VAL A 51 -6.77 -4.15 -1.23
N GLY A 52 -7.17 -2.98 -0.73
CA GLY A 52 -8.56 -2.58 -0.53
C GLY A 52 -9.26 -3.30 0.63
N SER A 53 -8.57 -4.18 1.36
CA SER A 53 -9.19 -4.97 2.44
C SER A 53 -9.13 -4.27 3.80
N SER A 54 -9.91 -4.81 4.76
CA SER A 54 -9.81 -4.42 6.17
C SER A 54 -8.43 -4.71 6.76
N ALA A 55 -7.73 -5.73 6.28
CA ALA A 55 -6.37 -6.04 6.71
C ALA A 55 -5.37 -4.95 6.30
N GLU A 56 -5.49 -4.40 5.08
CA GLU A 56 -4.69 -3.23 4.68
C GLU A 56 -5.01 -2.02 5.56
N SER A 57 -6.29 -1.77 5.81
CA SER A 57 -6.72 -0.66 6.68
C SER A 57 -6.15 -0.80 8.10
N MET A 58 -6.17 -2.01 8.65
CA MET A 58 -5.60 -2.30 9.96
C MET A 58 -4.07 -2.14 9.97
N ALA A 59 -3.39 -2.65 8.95
CA ALA A 59 -1.94 -2.49 8.81
C ALA A 59 -1.55 -1.01 8.76
N LYS A 60 -2.28 -0.18 8.00
CA LYS A 60 -2.09 1.28 7.95
C LYS A 60 -2.26 1.92 9.34
N LYS A 61 -3.29 1.52 10.10
CA LYS A 61 -3.48 2.01 11.49
C LYS A 61 -2.30 1.67 12.39
N ILE A 62 -1.84 0.42 12.37
CA ILE A 62 -0.71 -0.04 13.19
C ILE A 62 0.58 0.69 12.82
N ILE A 63 0.85 0.86 11.51
CA ILE A 63 2.02 1.61 11.01
C ILE A 63 1.96 3.06 11.50
N SER A 64 0.80 3.71 11.38
CA SER A 64 0.63 5.09 11.84
C SER A 64 0.77 5.23 13.36
N SER A 65 0.28 4.27 14.15
CA SER A 65 0.33 4.32 15.61
C SER A 65 1.72 4.04 16.21
N HIS A 66 2.61 3.40 15.45
CA HIS A 66 3.99 3.11 15.85
C HIS A 66 5.00 3.88 14.98
N CYS A 67 4.57 5.00 14.41
CA CYS A 67 5.41 5.80 13.52
C CYS A 67 6.36 6.68 14.33
N ASP A 68 7.67 6.44 14.24
CA ASP A 68 8.72 7.30 14.82
C ASP A 68 8.92 8.65 14.09
N HIS A 69 7.89 9.11 13.36
CA HIS A 69 7.82 10.32 12.56
C HIS A 69 9.12 10.80 11.88
N PHE A 70 9.21 10.55 10.56
CA PHE A 70 10.27 11.12 9.71
C PHE A 70 9.71 12.19 8.78
N PHE A 71 9.84 13.46 9.16
CA PHE A 71 9.29 14.60 8.43
C PHE A 71 10.14 15.01 7.23
N ASN A 72 9.48 15.47 6.15
CA ASN A 72 10.15 16.15 5.03
C ASN A 72 10.30 17.67 5.32
N ALA A 73 10.84 18.42 4.36
CA ALA A 73 11.01 19.87 4.46
C ALA A 73 9.67 20.64 4.54
N GLU A 74 8.55 20.00 4.22
CA GLU A 74 7.19 20.55 4.26
C GLU A 74 6.44 20.16 5.55
N GLY A 75 7.13 19.56 6.54
CA GLY A 75 6.49 19.16 7.81
C GLY A 75 5.55 17.93 7.69
N VAL A 76 5.62 17.18 6.58
CA VAL A 76 4.81 15.98 6.36
C VAL A 76 5.61 14.71 6.67
N CYS A 77 5.08 13.86 7.55
CA CYS A 77 5.69 12.57 7.86
C CYS A 77 5.68 11.68 6.62
N ARG A 78 6.84 11.17 6.21
CA ARG A 78 6.97 10.31 5.02
C ARG A 78 6.33 8.93 5.19
N VAL A 79 6.08 8.51 6.43
CA VAL A 79 5.52 7.19 6.76
C VAL A 79 4.01 7.28 6.97
N CYS A 80 3.55 8.00 7.98
CA CYS A 80 2.13 8.08 8.33
C CYS A 80 1.38 9.24 7.66
N ARG A 81 2.08 10.14 6.94
CA ARG A 81 1.52 11.30 6.24
C ARG A 81 0.85 12.35 7.16
N LEU A 82 1.13 12.31 8.46
CA LEU A 82 0.79 13.37 9.40
C LEU A 82 1.42 14.71 8.94
N ASP A 83 0.62 15.76 8.87
CA ASP A 83 0.99 17.12 8.48
C ASP A 83 0.98 18.01 9.73
N THR A 84 2.14 18.57 10.10
CA THR A 84 2.26 19.41 11.31
C THR A 84 1.62 20.79 11.17
N GLU A 85 1.38 21.26 9.94
CA GLU A 85 0.78 22.58 9.68
C GLU A 85 -0.75 22.53 9.56
N LYS A 86 -1.31 21.33 9.37
CA LYS A 86 -2.75 21.06 9.42
C LYS A 86 -3.05 20.12 10.58
N PRO A 87 -3.23 20.63 11.81
CA PRO A 87 -3.70 19.79 12.89
C PRO A 87 -5.01 19.14 12.46
N GLU A 88 -5.05 17.80 12.42
CA GLU A 88 -6.30 17.07 12.28
C GLU A 88 -7.28 17.59 13.35
N PRO A 89 -8.59 17.67 13.07
CA PRO A 89 -9.54 17.96 14.12
C PRO A 89 -9.37 16.88 15.19
N LEU A 90 -8.94 17.31 16.39
CA LEU A 90 -8.95 16.48 17.59
C LEU A 90 -10.37 15.94 17.72
N ASN A 91 -10.57 14.67 17.36
CA ASN A 91 -11.73 13.93 17.82
C ASN A 91 -11.53 13.78 19.32
N CYS A 92 -11.95 14.79 20.08
CA CYS A 92 -12.19 14.69 21.51
C CYS A 92 -13.32 13.67 21.72
N THR A 93 -13.00 12.38 21.68
CA THR A 93 -13.85 11.35 22.27
C THR A 93 -13.42 10.96 23.67
N ASP A 94 -12.33 11.54 24.20
CA ASP A 94 -11.87 11.32 25.57
C ASP A 94 -11.91 12.62 26.41
N CYS A 95 -13.03 13.33 26.35
CA CYS A 95 -13.39 14.36 27.34
C CYS A 95 -14.69 13.96 28.02
N ASN A 96 -14.60 12.96 28.91
CA ASN A 96 -15.33 12.76 30.18
C ASN A 96 -15.50 11.28 30.49
#